data_AF-A0A8H8QZF9-F1
#
_entry.id   AF-A0A8H8QZF9-F1
#
_cell.length_a   1.000
_cell.length_b   1.000
_cell.length_c   1.000
_cell.angle_alpha   90.00
_cell.angle_beta   90.00
_cell.angle_gamma   90.00
#
_symmetry.space_group_name_H-M   'P 1'
#
loop_
_entity.id
_entity.type
_entity.pdbx_description
1 polymer ?
#
loop_
_entity_poly.entity_id
_entity_poly.type
_entity_poly.pdbx_seq_one_letter_code
_entity_poly.pdbx_strand_id
1 'polypeptide(L)'
;MDDNTSTPVTPHIASASIWEGNLGDIYPPDGGSQQAKDVINALESAGIPCCLDWTICVPTEQLSAASSVLQSQSTHELCAPRNPYPERLFHTFPLFKLKGSVAWIQLVPSSDCHFECTPSNFERSHKGLPYARLDIFAQSLLDTYDWVDLVDLVDGMDLSPEWGIENLQLDGTVDVAWAERKNEAIRASVPLTDSSCLLEVNTTPWGRREIWERIVGGKQSRIGPEIPKEFWATRFRPKGDQDPRLPREKRAFDPLKDVECSGDPSNYDVVVVNWGQVAET
;
A
#
# COMPACT_ATOMS: atom_id res chain seq x y z
N MET A 1 -33.45 -25.91 -5.16
CA MET A 1 -33.89 -24.58 -4.67
C MET A 1 -32.66 -24.09 -3.96
N ASP A 2 -31.83 -23.43 -4.75
CA ASP A 2 -30.42 -23.26 -4.49
C ASP A 2 -30.21 -21.79 -4.15
N ASP A 3 -30.10 -21.48 -2.87
CA ASP A 3 -29.62 -20.18 -2.41
C ASP A 3 -28.19 -20.39 -1.90
N ASN A 4 -27.24 -20.30 -2.82
CA ASN A 4 -25.82 -20.31 -2.53
C ASN A 4 -25.26 -18.91 -2.85
N THR A 5 -25.59 -17.95 -1.99
CA THR A 5 -25.00 -16.60 -2.03
C THR A 5 -23.62 -16.65 -1.39
N SER A 6 -22.64 -17.16 -2.14
CA SER A 6 -21.22 -17.01 -1.82
C SER A 6 -20.82 -15.56 -2.10
N THR A 7 -20.50 -14.82 -1.04
CA THR A 7 -19.96 -13.46 -1.11
C THR A 7 -18.55 -13.49 -1.71
N PRO A 8 -18.19 -12.57 -2.63
CA PRO A 8 -16.85 -12.53 -3.22
C PRO A 8 -15.82 -12.06 -2.18
N VAL A 9 -14.80 -12.88 -1.95
CA VAL A 9 -13.62 -12.50 -1.16
C VAL A 9 -12.70 -11.66 -2.05
N THR A 10 -12.53 -10.39 -1.71
CA THR A 10 -11.55 -9.50 -2.33
C THR A 10 -10.29 -9.52 -1.48
N PRO A 11 -9.11 -9.89 -2.02
CA PRO A 11 -7.86 -9.79 -1.26
C PRO A 11 -7.50 -8.31 -1.15
N HIS A 12 -7.84 -7.71 -0.02
CA HIS A 12 -7.34 -6.39 0.33
C HIS A 12 -5.91 -6.57 0.85
N ILE A 13 -4.92 -6.18 0.05
CA ILE A 13 -3.62 -5.76 0.59
C ILE A 13 -3.90 -4.41 1.27
N ALA A 14 -4.44 -4.48 2.48
CA ALA A 14 -4.67 -3.34 3.35
C ALA A 14 -4.04 -3.68 4.72
N SER A 15 -2.77 -3.31 4.91
CA SER A 15 -2.09 -3.32 6.21
C SER A 15 -2.89 -2.53 7.25
N ALA A 16 -2.96 -3.08 8.47
CA ALA A 16 -3.92 -2.78 9.54
C ALA A 16 -3.72 -1.44 10.27
N SER A 17 -2.99 -0.46 9.72
CA SER A 17 -2.66 0.79 10.43
C SER A 17 -3.69 1.93 10.30
N ILE A 18 -4.81 1.68 9.58
CA ILE A 18 -5.82 2.70 9.25
C ILE A 18 -7.03 2.68 10.22
N TRP A 19 -7.13 1.74 11.16
CA TRP A 19 -8.41 1.45 11.84
C TRP A 19 -8.39 1.66 13.36
N GLU A 20 -8.15 2.89 13.81
CA GLU A 20 -8.46 3.29 15.20
C GLU A 20 -9.83 3.98 15.24
N GLY A 21 -10.85 3.23 15.65
CA GLY A 21 -12.23 3.70 15.76
C GLY A 21 -12.53 4.37 17.11
N ASN A 22 -13.38 5.40 17.07
CA ASN A 22 -14.07 5.88 18.26
C ASN A 22 -15.28 4.97 18.52
N LEU A 23 -15.79 4.99 19.75
CA LEU A 23 -17.02 4.26 20.09
C LEU A 23 -18.18 4.72 19.19
N GLY A 24 -18.79 3.78 18.47
CA GLY A 24 -19.90 4.04 17.54
C GLY A 24 -19.49 4.23 16.07
N ASP A 25 -18.20 4.21 15.75
CA ASP A 25 -17.75 4.21 14.37
C ASP A 25 -18.05 2.87 13.69
N ILE A 26 -18.45 2.94 12.42
CA ILE A 26 -18.71 1.76 11.59
C ILE A 26 -17.58 1.49 10.59
N TYR A 27 -17.29 0.21 10.39
CA TYR A 27 -16.45 -0.25 9.28
C TYR A 27 -17.18 -0.03 7.96
N PRO A 28 -16.56 0.63 6.97
CA PRO A 28 -17.17 0.77 5.65
C PRO A 28 -17.41 -0.61 5.03
N PRO A 29 -18.60 -0.87 4.46
CA PRO A 29 -18.97 -2.18 3.94
C PRO A 29 -18.14 -2.61 2.71
N ASP A 30 -17.43 -1.69 2.07
CA ASP A 30 -16.60 -1.90 0.88
C ASP A 30 -15.09 -1.70 1.14
N GLY A 31 -14.69 -1.76 2.42
CA GLY A 31 -13.32 -1.53 2.86
C GLY A 31 -12.86 -0.07 2.72
N GLY A 32 -13.77 0.88 2.49
CA GLY A 32 -13.46 2.32 2.40
C GLY A 32 -13.32 2.83 0.96
N SER A 33 -13.63 2.00 -0.04
CA SER A 33 -13.39 2.33 -1.45
C SER A 33 -14.22 3.54 -1.92
N GLN A 34 -15.47 3.62 -1.49
CA GLN A 34 -16.37 4.72 -1.83
C GLN A 34 -15.94 6.01 -1.15
N GLN A 35 -15.54 5.95 0.11
CA GLN A 35 -15.03 7.10 0.87
C GLN A 35 -13.76 7.66 0.22
N ALA A 36 -12.83 6.79 -0.14
CA ALA A 36 -11.65 7.17 -0.91
C ALA A 36 -12.06 7.85 -2.22
N LYS A 37 -13.01 7.27 -2.96
CA LYS A 37 -13.51 7.83 -4.22
C LYS A 37 -14.12 9.22 -4.05
N ASP A 38 -14.90 9.44 -3.00
CA ASP A 38 -15.53 10.74 -2.73
C ASP A 38 -14.49 11.82 -2.45
N VAL A 39 -13.44 11.48 -1.68
CA VAL A 39 -12.30 12.36 -1.40
C VAL A 39 -11.53 12.68 -2.68
N ILE A 40 -11.19 11.66 -3.47
CA ILE A 40 -10.49 11.82 -4.75
C ILE A 40 -11.30 12.71 -5.69
N ASN A 41 -12.60 12.46 -5.86
CA ASN A 41 -13.47 13.27 -6.73
C ASN A 41 -13.48 14.74 -6.30
N ALA A 42 -13.48 15.00 -4.98
CA ALA A 42 -13.46 16.36 -4.47
C ALA A 42 -12.14 17.09 -4.76
N LEU A 43 -11.01 16.41 -4.60
CA LEU A 43 -9.69 16.95 -4.93
C LEU A 43 -9.56 17.19 -6.44
N GLU A 44 -9.95 16.22 -7.27
CA GLU A 44 -9.92 16.34 -8.73
C GLU A 44 -10.84 17.47 -9.23
N SER A 45 -12.02 17.63 -8.63
CA SER A 45 -12.96 18.73 -8.96
C SER A 45 -12.38 20.11 -8.60
N ALA A 46 -11.47 20.17 -7.62
CA ALA A 46 -10.71 21.36 -7.27
C ALA A 46 -9.45 21.56 -8.13
N GLY A 47 -9.22 20.69 -9.13
CA GLY A 47 -8.05 20.74 -10.00
C GLY A 47 -6.77 20.18 -9.38
N ILE A 48 -6.88 19.45 -8.26
CA ILE A 48 -5.75 18.89 -7.52
C ILE A 48 -5.56 17.43 -7.96
N PRO A 49 -4.48 17.10 -8.71
CA PRO A 49 -4.19 15.70 -9.01
C PRO A 49 -3.81 14.97 -7.72
N CYS A 50 -4.20 13.71 -7.62
CA CYS A 50 -3.90 12.88 -6.46
C CYS A 50 -3.83 11.40 -6.83
N CYS A 51 -3.08 10.63 -6.05
CA CYS A 51 -3.04 9.17 -6.18
C CYS A 51 -3.04 8.49 -4.81
N LEU A 52 -3.48 7.23 -4.79
CA LEU A 52 -3.50 6.38 -3.61
C LEU A 52 -2.24 5.54 -3.52
N ASP A 53 -1.60 5.61 -2.36
CA ASP A 53 -0.49 4.75 -1.96
C ASP A 53 -0.47 4.70 -0.43
N TRP A 54 -1.40 3.91 0.15
CA TRP A 54 -1.77 3.84 1.59
C TRP A 54 -2.34 5.12 2.21
N THR A 55 -2.00 6.24 1.63
CA THR A 55 -2.39 7.61 1.94
C THR A 55 -2.79 8.30 0.64
N ILE A 56 -3.23 9.57 0.70
CA ILE A 56 -3.52 10.36 -0.48
C ILE A 56 -2.34 11.28 -0.75
N CYS A 57 -1.57 10.94 -1.77
CA CYS A 57 -0.48 11.76 -2.26
C CYS A 57 -1.04 12.90 -3.14
N VAL A 58 -0.57 14.12 -2.88
CA VAL A 58 -0.91 15.34 -3.64
C VAL A 58 0.36 16.12 -3.96
N PRO A 59 0.38 16.97 -5.00
CA PRO A 59 1.53 17.84 -5.26
C PRO A 59 1.89 18.67 -4.03
N THR A 60 3.19 18.74 -3.71
CA THR A 60 3.69 19.39 -2.49
C THR A 60 3.18 20.82 -2.34
N GLU A 61 3.16 21.58 -3.43
CA GLU A 61 2.70 22.97 -3.48
C GLU A 61 1.17 23.11 -3.30
N GLN A 62 0.41 22.03 -3.47
CA GLN A 62 -1.05 22.01 -3.35
C GLN A 62 -1.53 21.38 -2.03
N LEU A 63 -0.64 20.93 -1.14
CA LEU A 63 -1.01 20.29 0.13
C LEU A 63 -1.97 21.15 0.97
N SER A 64 -1.71 22.46 1.07
CA SER A 64 -2.58 23.38 1.81
C SER A 64 -3.96 23.57 1.14
N ALA A 65 -3.99 23.63 -0.20
CA ALA A 65 -5.24 23.71 -0.95
C ALA A 65 -6.06 22.42 -0.80
N ALA A 66 -5.41 21.25 -0.90
CA ALA A 66 -6.03 19.94 -0.70
C ALA A 66 -6.63 19.80 0.72
N SER A 67 -5.87 20.22 1.75
CA SER A 67 -6.38 20.26 3.12
C SER A 67 -7.61 21.15 3.24
N SER A 68 -7.59 22.32 2.60
CA SER A 68 -8.71 23.27 2.63
C SER A 68 -9.97 22.69 1.96
N VAL A 69 -9.81 21.94 0.86
CA VAL A 69 -10.92 21.24 0.20
C VAL A 69 -11.58 20.27 1.17
N LEU A 70 -10.80 19.43 1.88
CA LEU A 70 -11.37 18.46 2.82
C LEU A 70 -11.99 19.11 4.05
N GLN A 71 -11.38 20.18 4.58
CA GLN A 71 -11.94 20.95 5.69
C GLN A 71 -13.28 21.60 5.35
N SER A 72 -13.50 21.97 4.09
CA SER A 72 -14.77 22.55 3.63
C SER A 72 -15.91 21.54 3.59
N GLN A 73 -15.61 20.23 3.67
CA GLN A 73 -16.61 19.18 3.63
C GLN A 73 -17.13 18.85 5.02
N SER A 74 -18.45 18.78 5.16
CA SER A 74 -19.09 18.46 6.45
C SER A 74 -18.83 17.03 6.93
N THR A 75 -18.41 16.13 6.04
CA THR A 75 -18.18 14.70 6.27
C THR A 75 -16.85 14.42 6.97
N HIS A 76 -15.89 15.34 6.92
CA HIS A 76 -14.54 15.15 7.45
C HIS A 76 -14.31 16.01 8.69
N GLU A 77 -13.42 15.55 9.56
CA GLU A 77 -12.91 16.30 10.70
C GLU A 77 -11.39 16.33 10.62
N LEU A 78 -10.79 17.52 10.72
CA LEU A 78 -9.35 17.65 10.85
C LEU A 78 -8.93 17.19 12.25
N CYS A 79 -7.99 16.26 12.31
CA CYS A 79 -7.54 15.66 13.54
C CYS A 79 -6.18 16.20 13.97
N ALA A 80 -5.85 15.95 15.24
CA ALA A 80 -4.50 16.18 15.74
C ALA A 80 -3.50 15.34 14.93
N PRO A 81 -2.26 15.83 14.72
CA PRO A 81 -1.25 15.06 14.02
C PRO A 81 -0.91 13.76 14.74
N ARG A 82 -0.43 12.76 13.98
CA ARG A 82 0.06 11.50 14.56
C ARG A 82 1.32 11.73 15.39
N ASN A 83 1.69 10.74 16.19
CA ASN A 83 3.03 10.71 16.77
C ASN A 83 4.08 10.51 15.66
N PRO A 84 5.30 11.05 15.83
CA PRO A 84 6.40 10.78 14.92
C PRO A 84 6.62 9.27 14.75
N TYR A 85 6.78 8.84 13.50
CA TYR A 85 7.05 7.46 13.12
C TYR A 85 8.41 7.40 12.40
N PRO A 86 9.20 6.34 12.58
CA PRO A 86 10.47 6.22 11.87
C PRO A 86 10.30 6.41 10.37
N GLU A 87 11.23 7.14 9.76
CA GLU A 87 11.36 7.31 8.30
C GLU A 87 10.18 8.03 7.61
N ARG A 88 9.19 8.51 8.38
CA ARG A 88 7.96 9.12 7.85
C ARG A 88 7.68 10.46 8.54
N LEU A 89 7.12 11.40 7.78
CA LEU A 89 6.77 12.75 8.24
C LEU A 89 5.27 12.91 8.50
N PHE A 90 4.52 11.81 8.71
CA PHE A 90 3.06 11.83 8.84
C PHE A 90 2.56 12.75 9.98
N HIS A 91 3.34 12.93 11.06
CA HIS A 91 3.03 13.86 12.15
C HIS A 91 3.10 15.34 11.75
N THR A 92 3.57 15.64 10.54
CA THR A 92 3.64 17.02 10.01
C THR A 92 2.55 17.30 8.96
N PHE A 93 1.79 16.29 8.55
CA PHE A 93 0.84 16.42 7.46
C PHE A 93 -0.63 16.35 7.92
N PRO A 94 -1.57 16.96 7.18
CA PRO A 94 -2.98 16.97 7.55
C PRO A 94 -3.60 15.57 7.62
N LEU A 95 -4.09 15.21 8.80
CA LEU A 95 -4.85 13.99 9.06
C LEU A 95 -6.32 14.32 9.24
N PHE A 96 -7.18 13.60 8.54
CA PHE A 96 -8.62 13.72 8.66
C PHE A 96 -9.24 12.40 9.10
N LYS A 97 -10.34 12.50 9.85
CA LYS A 97 -11.22 11.38 10.14
C LYS A 97 -12.55 11.57 9.43
N LEU A 98 -13.08 10.50 8.85
CA LEU A 98 -14.44 10.50 8.33
C LEU A 98 -15.43 10.34 9.48
N LYS A 99 -16.39 11.24 9.59
CA LYS A 99 -17.36 11.23 10.69
C LYS A 99 -18.21 9.96 10.67
N GLY A 100 -18.30 9.30 11.82
CA GLY A 100 -19.06 8.05 11.99
C GLY A 100 -18.40 6.84 11.34
N SER A 101 -17.13 6.93 10.94
CA SER A 101 -16.39 5.82 10.35
C SER A 101 -15.03 5.65 11.01
N VAL A 102 -14.54 4.42 11.00
CA VAL A 102 -13.18 4.08 11.40
C VAL A 102 -12.14 4.52 10.35
N ALA A 103 -12.55 5.08 9.21
CA ALA A 103 -11.67 5.47 8.13
C ALA A 103 -10.96 6.80 8.39
N TRP A 104 -9.65 6.80 8.17
CA TRP A 104 -8.78 7.97 8.27
C TRP A 104 -8.17 8.31 6.91
N ILE A 105 -7.97 9.60 6.67
CA ILE A 105 -7.40 10.13 5.43
C ILE A 105 -6.18 10.97 5.81
N GLN A 106 -5.01 10.49 5.44
CA GLN A 106 -3.76 11.24 5.56
C GLN A 106 -3.44 11.85 4.19
N LEU A 107 -3.33 13.17 4.12
CA LEU A 107 -2.73 13.84 2.96
C LEU A 107 -1.21 13.81 3.12
N VAL A 108 -0.49 13.51 2.05
CA VAL A 108 0.98 13.46 2.02
C VAL A 108 1.49 14.24 0.81
N PRO A 109 2.49 15.13 0.96
CA PRO A 109 3.09 15.83 -0.17
C PRO A 109 3.92 14.87 -1.03
N SER A 110 3.84 15.04 -2.34
CA SER A 110 4.50 14.16 -3.31
C SER A 110 6.02 14.11 -3.16
N SER A 111 6.63 15.20 -2.68
CA SER A 111 8.06 15.23 -2.32
C SER A 111 8.43 14.25 -1.20
N ASP A 112 7.53 13.94 -0.25
CA ASP A 112 7.79 12.97 0.81
C ASP A 112 7.66 11.52 0.32
N CYS A 113 6.89 11.30 -0.75
CA CYS A 113 6.75 10.01 -1.42
C CYS A 113 7.87 9.73 -2.45
N HIS A 114 8.73 10.72 -2.78
CA HIS A 114 9.65 10.67 -3.94
C HIS A 114 8.91 10.46 -5.28
N PHE A 115 7.73 11.05 -5.39
CA PHE A 115 6.85 10.83 -6.53
C PHE A 115 6.41 12.16 -7.15
N GLU A 116 6.36 12.22 -8.48
CA GLU A 116 5.78 13.35 -9.19
C GLU A 116 4.27 13.12 -9.38
N CYS A 117 3.45 13.84 -8.62
CA CYS A 117 2.00 13.68 -8.58
C CYS A 117 1.30 14.37 -9.75
N THR A 118 1.46 13.81 -10.95
CA THR A 118 0.85 14.32 -12.19
C THR A 118 -0.06 13.27 -12.84
N PRO A 119 -1.13 13.67 -13.54
CA PRO A 119 -2.07 12.73 -14.16
C PRO A 119 -1.44 11.70 -15.12
N SER A 120 -0.34 12.03 -15.78
CA SER A 120 0.40 11.11 -16.67
C SER A 120 1.10 9.96 -15.93
N ASN A 121 1.28 10.10 -14.61
CA ASN A 121 1.89 9.09 -13.76
C ASN A 121 0.85 8.21 -13.07
N PHE A 122 -0.44 8.34 -13.40
CA PHE A 122 -1.51 7.57 -12.78
C PHE A 122 -2.03 6.45 -13.68
N GLU A 123 -2.42 5.34 -13.06
CA GLU A 123 -3.33 4.33 -13.59
C GLU A 123 -4.60 4.30 -12.74
N ARG A 124 -5.74 3.92 -13.32
CA ARG A 124 -7.00 3.82 -12.56
C ARG A 124 -7.39 2.38 -12.33
N SER A 125 -7.80 2.07 -11.11
CA SER A 125 -8.40 0.77 -10.80
C SER A 125 -9.76 0.60 -11.47
N HIS A 126 -10.30 -0.61 -11.42
CA HIS A 126 -11.66 -0.91 -11.88
C HIS A 126 -12.76 -0.08 -11.18
N LYS A 127 -12.49 0.46 -9.97
CA LYS A 127 -13.41 1.37 -9.26
C LYS A 127 -13.20 2.85 -9.64
N GLY A 128 -12.21 3.15 -10.47
CA GLY A 128 -11.85 4.49 -10.93
C GLY A 128 -10.89 5.24 -10.00
N LEU A 129 -10.34 4.57 -8.97
CA LEU A 129 -9.39 5.19 -8.05
C LEU A 129 -8.02 5.35 -8.71
N PRO A 130 -7.36 6.51 -8.61
CA PRO A 130 -6.04 6.75 -9.16
C PRO A 130 -4.96 6.12 -8.28
N TYR A 131 -4.10 5.31 -8.88
CA TYR A 131 -2.88 4.77 -8.30
C TYR A 131 -1.70 5.25 -9.14
N ALA A 132 -0.50 5.30 -8.55
CA ALA A 132 0.69 5.50 -9.35
C ALA A 132 0.85 4.34 -10.36
N ARG A 133 1.27 4.65 -11.59
CA ARG A 133 1.65 3.61 -12.56
C ARG A 133 2.71 2.70 -11.94
N LEU A 134 2.61 1.40 -12.17
CA LEU A 134 3.43 0.39 -11.51
C LEU A 134 4.95 0.63 -11.65
N ASP A 135 5.41 1.00 -12.85
CA ASP A 135 6.81 1.34 -13.13
C ASP A 135 7.28 2.54 -12.30
N ILE A 136 6.45 3.58 -12.22
CA ILE A 136 6.77 4.79 -11.45
C ILE A 136 6.78 4.50 -9.95
N PHE A 137 5.80 3.74 -9.46
CA PHE A 137 5.73 3.38 -8.04
C PHE A 137 6.92 2.51 -7.63
N ALA A 138 7.21 1.46 -8.40
CA ALA A 138 8.37 0.60 -8.14
C ALA A 138 9.69 1.39 -8.18
N GLN A 139 9.85 2.32 -9.12
CA GLN A 139 11.03 3.19 -9.18
C GLN A 139 11.15 4.08 -7.94
N SER A 140 10.04 4.67 -7.49
CA SER A 140 9.98 5.51 -6.28
C SER A 140 10.42 4.74 -5.03
N LEU A 141 9.93 3.52 -4.85
CA LEU A 141 10.33 2.67 -3.72
C LEU A 141 11.80 2.24 -3.82
N LEU A 142 12.29 1.97 -5.04
CA LEU A 142 13.69 1.63 -5.28
C LEU A 142 14.63 2.80 -4.99
N ASP A 143 14.28 4.01 -5.45
CA ASP A 143 15.08 5.22 -5.27
C ASP A 143 15.11 5.69 -3.82
N THR A 144 14.07 5.41 -3.04
CA THR A 144 14.00 5.75 -1.61
C THR A 144 14.54 4.67 -0.69
N TYR A 145 14.94 3.52 -1.24
CA TYR A 145 15.27 2.31 -0.47
C TYR A 145 14.13 1.88 0.47
N ASP A 146 12.87 2.03 0.06
CA ASP A 146 11.75 1.48 0.84
C ASP A 146 11.68 -0.03 0.63
N TRP A 147 12.54 -0.74 1.36
CA TRP A 147 12.75 -2.18 1.20
C TRP A 147 11.47 -2.98 1.46
N VAL A 148 10.69 -2.58 2.47
CA VAL A 148 9.50 -3.31 2.89
C VAL A 148 8.41 -3.16 1.83
N ASP A 149 8.09 -1.93 1.45
CA ASP A 149 7.03 -1.68 0.47
C ASP A 149 7.44 -2.22 -0.91
N LEU A 150 8.73 -2.16 -1.29
CA LEU A 150 9.22 -2.73 -2.56
C LEU A 150 9.13 -4.25 -2.59
N VAL A 151 9.46 -4.93 -1.48
CA VAL A 151 9.27 -6.38 -1.35
C VAL A 151 7.80 -6.76 -1.48
N ASP A 152 6.93 -6.01 -0.82
CA ASP A 152 5.49 -6.26 -0.83
C ASP A 152 4.89 -6.05 -2.22
N LEU A 153 5.34 -5.00 -2.93
CA LEU A 153 4.98 -4.76 -4.32
C LEU A 153 5.46 -5.88 -5.23
N VAL A 154 6.73 -6.28 -5.14
CA VAL A 154 7.32 -7.36 -5.96
C VAL A 154 6.58 -8.68 -5.73
N ASP A 155 6.27 -9.02 -4.48
CA ASP A 155 5.57 -10.24 -4.15
C ASP A 155 4.09 -10.16 -4.56
N GLY A 156 3.43 -9.02 -4.37
CA GLY A 156 2.02 -8.82 -4.67
C GLY A 156 1.73 -8.78 -6.17
N MET A 157 2.68 -8.31 -6.97
CA MET A 157 2.59 -8.24 -8.43
C MET A 157 3.31 -9.39 -9.14
N ASP A 158 4.03 -10.23 -8.40
CA ASP A 158 4.92 -11.28 -8.91
C ASP A 158 5.92 -10.78 -9.98
N LEU A 159 6.54 -9.63 -9.73
CA LEU A 159 7.46 -8.99 -10.69
C LEU A 159 8.68 -9.87 -10.96
N SER A 160 9.09 -9.97 -12.23
CA SER A 160 10.26 -10.74 -12.65
C SER A 160 11.51 -9.86 -12.71
N PRO A 161 12.73 -10.46 -12.69
CA PRO A 161 13.95 -9.72 -12.94
C PRO A 161 13.91 -8.92 -14.25
N GLU A 162 13.43 -9.54 -15.33
CA GLU A 162 13.34 -8.97 -16.68
C GLU A 162 12.40 -7.78 -16.72
N TRP A 163 11.26 -7.86 -16.01
CA TRP A 163 10.33 -6.74 -15.90
C TRP A 163 11.04 -5.48 -15.38
N GLY A 164 11.90 -5.60 -14.37
CA GLY A 164 12.65 -4.46 -13.85
C GLY A 164 13.69 -3.91 -14.84
N ILE A 165 14.32 -4.78 -15.64
CA ILE A 165 15.26 -4.34 -16.69
C ILE A 165 14.53 -3.52 -17.77
N GLU A 166 13.30 -3.90 -18.10
CA GLU A 166 12.51 -3.23 -19.13
C GLU A 166 11.84 -1.94 -18.64
N ASN A 167 11.50 -1.85 -17.36
CA ASN A 167 10.63 -0.78 -16.83
C ASN A 167 11.33 0.17 -15.85
N LEU A 168 12.48 -0.19 -15.27
CA LEU A 168 13.15 0.59 -14.22
C LEU A 168 14.52 1.12 -14.66
N GLN A 169 14.90 2.26 -14.07
CA GLN A 169 16.25 2.81 -14.12
C GLN A 169 17.12 2.13 -13.06
N LEU A 170 17.79 1.04 -13.46
CA LEU A 170 18.60 0.23 -12.55
C LEU A 170 20.06 0.69 -12.42
N ASP A 171 20.53 1.54 -13.32
CA ASP A 171 21.92 2.04 -13.30
C ASP A 171 22.10 3.12 -12.23
N GLY A 172 23.24 3.13 -11.56
CA GLY A 172 23.51 4.07 -10.46
C GLY A 172 22.94 3.60 -9.11
N THR A 173 22.73 4.56 -8.21
CA THR A 173 22.38 4.31 -6.81
C THR A 173 21.02 4.89 -6.45
N VAL A 174 20.51 4.54 -5.27
CA VAL A 174 19.36 5.20 -4.64
C VAL A 174 19.57 6.71 -4.54
N ASP A 175 18.48 7.48 -4.41
CA ASP A 175 18.52 8.95 -4.35
C ASP A 175 18.93 9.44 -2.96
N VAL A 176 20.24 9.45 -2.71
CA VAL A 176 20.84 9.94 -1.47
C VAL A 176 20.49 11.42 -1.21
N ALA A 177 20.37 12.24 -2.26
CA ALA A 177 20.05 13.65 -2.10
C ALA A 177 18.63 13.84 -1.59
N TRP A 178 17.68 13.01 -2.03
CA TRP A 178 16.35 12.98 -1.43
C TRP A 178 16.39 12.51 0.03
N ALA A 179 17.14 11.44 0.33
CA ALA A 179 17.26 10.92 1.70
C ALA A 179 17.82 11.98 2.67
N GLU A 180 18.83 12.72 2.24
CA GLU A 180 19.41 13.84 3.01
C GLU A 180 18.39 14.95 3.29
N ARG A 181 17.63 15.38 2.27
CA ARG A 181 16.55 16.37 2.43
C ARG A 181 15.45 15.87 3.38
N LYS A 182 15.08 14.59 3.26
CA LYS A 182 14.07 13.98 4.14
C LYS A 182 14.55 13.93 5.59
N ASN A 183 15.80 13.56 5.83
CA ASN A 183 16.40 13.53 7.16
C ASN A 183 16.52 14.93 7.77
N GLU A 184 16.82 15.95 6.96
CA GLU A 184 16.77 17.35 7.42
C GLU A 184 15.35 17.75 7.87
N ALA A 185 14.33 17.41 7.09
CA ALA A 185 12.94 17.67 7.47
C ALA A 185 12.52 16.89 8.73
N ILE A 186 12.94 15.63 8.88
CA ILE A 186 12.70 14.84 10.09
C ILE A 186 13.31 15.52 11.31
N ARG A 187 14.60 15.87 11.25
CA ARG A 187 15.30 16.58 12.34
C ARG A 187 14.65 17.91 12.70
N ALA A 188 14.12 18.64 11.73
CA ALA A 188 13.42 19.90 11.97
C ALA A 188 12.03 19.70 12.62
N SER A 189 11.43 18.51 12.48
CA SER A 189 10.05 18.24 12.90
C SER A 189 9.91 17.65 14.31
N VAL A 190 11.01 17.21 14.93
CA VAL A 190 11.01 16.58 16.25
C VAL A 190 12.08 17.20 17.16
N PRO A 191 11.90 17.15 18.49
CA PRO A 191 12.98 17.50 19.40
C PRO A 191 14.20 16.58 19.18
N LEU A 192 15.39 17.17 19.10
CA LEU A 192 16.63 16.40 19.00
C LEU A 192 16.95 15.76 20.36
N THR A 193 16.97 14.43 20.36
CA THR A 193 17.38 13.57 21.47
C THR A 193 18.46 12.59 21.00
N ASP A 194 19.08 11.88 21.94
CA ASP A 194 20.10 10.87 21.62
C ASP A 194 19.57 9.73 20.71
N SER A 195 18.25 9.57 20.61
CA SER A 195 17.59 8.55 19.78
C SER A 195 16.97 9.10 18.49
N SER A 196 17.08 10.40 18.19
CA SER A 196 16.45 10.98 17.00
C SER A 196 16.99 10.40 15.68
N CYS A 197 18.21 9.88 15.67
CA CYS A 197 18.79 9.22 14.50
C CYS A 197 18.04 7.94 14.09
N LEU A 198 17.29 7.32 14.99
CA LEU A 198 16.47 6.13 14.69
C LEU A 198 15.22 6.46 13.85
N LEU A 199 14.94 7.75 13.64
CA LEU A 199 13.84 8.21 12.80
C LEU A 199 14.26 8.49 11.36
N GLU A 200 15.56 8.50 11.07
CA GLU A 200 16.11 8.90 9.78
C GLU A 200 16.11 7.75 8.76
N VAL A 201 15.92 8.09 7.47
CA VAL A 201 16.11 7.17 6.35
C VAL A 201 17.59 6.93 6.08
N ASN A 202 17.91 5.79 5.46
CA ASN A 202 19.28 5.44 5.13
C ASN A 202 19.84 6.32 3.99
N THR A 203 21.06 6.84 4.16
CA THR A 203 21.76 7.66 3.15
C THR A 203 22.90 6.92 2.44
N THR A 204 22.97 5.60 2.58
CA THR A 204 23.99 4.76 1.93
C THR A 204 23.68 4.66 0.43
N PRO A 205 24.65 4.92 -0.47
CA PRO A 205 24.46 4.91 -1.92
C PRO A 205 24.43 3.48 -2.46
N TRP A 206 23.42 2.69 -2.11
CA TRP A 206 23.27 1.33 -2.59
C TRP A 206 22.89 1.28 -4.07
N GLY A 207 23.45 0.31 -4.80
CA GLY A 207 23.19 0.12 -6.22
C GLY A 207 21.77 -0.37 -6.49
N ARG A 208 21.01 0.35 -7.32
CA ARG A 208 19.60 0.03 -7.61
C ARG A 208 19.43 -1.35 -8.22
N ARG A 209 20.32 -1.72 -9.16
CA ARG A 209 20.37 -3.06 -9.75
C ARG A 209 20.55 -4.16 -8.70
N GLU A 210 21.49 -4.00 -7.78
CA GLU A 210 21.77 -5.01 -6.74
C GLU A 210 20.58 -5.18 -5.80
N ILE A 211 19.92 -4.08 -5.42
CA ILE A 211 18.70 -4.10 -4.60
C ILE A 211 17.60 -4.87 -5.33
N TRP A 212 17.33 -4.48 -6.57
CA TRP A 212 16.29 -5.10 -7.40
C TRP A 212 16.51 -6.62 -7.52
N GLU A 213 17.70 -7.03 -7.98
CA GLU A 213 18.08 -8.43 -8.17
C GLU A 213 17.94 -9.23 -6.87
N ARG A 214 18.35 -8.65 -5.74
CA ARG A 214 18.21 -9.29 -4.43
C ARG A 214 16.75 -9.48 -4.02
N ILE A 215 15.90 -8.49 -4.25
CA ILE A 215 14.48 -8.57 -3.89
C ILE A 215 13.76 -9.60 -4.77
N VAL A 216 13.89 -9.53 -6.09
CA VAL A 216 13.21 -10.46 -7.01
C VAL A 216 13.76 -11.88 -6.91
N GLY A 217 15.07 -12.03 -6.68
CA GLY A 217 15.70 -13.35 -6.46
C GLY A 217 15.28 -14.00 -5.14
N GLY A 218 14.86 -13.20 -4.16
CA GLY A 218 14.46 -13.65 -2.83
C GLY A 218 13.01 -14.13 -2.69
N LYS A 219 12.15 -14.03 -3.71
CA LYS A 219 10.69 -14.29 -3.62
C LYS A 219 10.34 -15.60 -2.91
N GLN A 220 10.99 -16.70 -3.29
CA GLN A 220 10.71 -18.04 -2.74
C GLN A 220 11.15 -18.22 -1.27
N SER A 221 12.11 -17.43 -0.81
CA SER A 221 12.55 -17.46 0.59
C SER A 221 11.56 -16.77 1.53
N ARG A 222 10.72 -15.87 1.00
CA ARG A 222 9.70 -15.12 1.74
C ARG A 222 8.37 -15.86 1.87
N ILE A 223 8.19 -16.98 1.16
CA ILE A 223 7.04 -17.85 1.35
C ILE A 223 7.19 -18.53 2.72
N GLY A 224 6.24 -18.25 3.61
CA GLY A 224 6.21 -18.78 4.96
C GLY A 224 6.22 -20.31 4.98
N PRO A 225 6.79 -20.93 6.03
CA PRO A 225 6.87 -22.39 6.14
C PRO A 225 5.50 -23.08 6.16
N GLU A 226 4.44 -22.35 6.51
CA GLU A 226 3.05 -22.81 6.54
C GLU A 226 2.40 -22.90 5.14
N ILE A 227 3.02 -22.30 4.12
CA ILE A 227 2.47 -22.23 2.76
C ILE A 227 3.22 -23.23 1.85
N PRO A 228 2.54 -24.19 1.20
CA PRO A 228 3.21 -25.13 0.30
C PRO A 228 3.80 -24.42 -0.93
N LYS A 229 5.13 -24.40 -1.05
CA LYS A 229 5.87 -23.67 -2.10
C LYS A 229 5.63 -24.23 -3.51
N GLU A 230 5.08 -25.43 -3.60
CA GLU A 230 4.71 -26.07 -4.85
C GLU A 230 3.59 -25.29 -5.56
N PHE A 231 2.68 -24.68 -4.81
CA PHE A 231 1.52 -23.97 -5.35
C PHE A 231 1.68 -22.44 -5.41
N TRP A 232 2.70 -21.89 -4.75
CA TRP A 232 2.87 -20.44 -4.58
C TRP A 232 4.11 -19.88 -5.29
N ALA A 233 3.94 -18.80 -6.06
CA ALA A 233 5.01 -18.10 -6.77
C ALA A 233 5.71 -17.09 -5.85
N THR A 234 4.95 -16.45 -4.97
CA THR A 234 5.41 -15.48 -3.97
C THR A 234 4.68 -15.69 -2.65
N ARG A 235 4.97 -14.89 -1.62
CA ARG A 235 4.23 -14.94 -0.35
C ARG A 235 2.75 -14.54 -0.47
N PHE A 236 2.36 -13.91 -1.58
CA PHE A 236 1.01 -13.40 -1.81
C PHE A 236 0.31 -13.99 -3.03
N ARG A 237 1.02 -14.70 -3.91
CA ARG A 237 0.53 -15.06 -5.24
C ARG A 237 0.68 -16.57 -5.51
N PRO A 238 -0.42 -17.26 -5.85
CA PRO A 238 -0.35 -18.61 -6.42
C PRO A 238 0.39 -18.62 -7.75
N LYS A 239 0.98 -19.76 -8.12
CA LYS A 239 1.59 -19.93 -9.44
C LYS A 239 0.54 -19.85 -10.54
N GLY A 240 0.84 -19.08 -11.58
CA GLY A 240 -0.04 -18.89 -12.73
C GLY A 240 -1.20 -17.93 -12.48
N ASP A 241 -1.24 -17.23 -11.34
CA ASP A 241 -2.26 -16.21 -11.10
C ASP A 241 -2.06 -15.01 -12.04
N GLN A 242 -3.17 -14.43 -12.52
CA GLN A 242 -3.17 -13.32 -13.47
C GLN A 242 -2.93 -11.99 -12.76
N ASP A 243 -2.32 -11.01 -13.44
CA ASP A 243 -2.09 -9.66 -12.89
C ASP A 243 -3.32 -9.15 -12.10
N PRO A 244 -3.16 -8.87 -10.79
CA PRO A 244 -4.30 -8.54 -9.91
C PRO A 244 -5.00 -7.23 -10.28
N ARG A 245 -4.39 -6.40 -11.12
CA ARG A 245 -4.98 -5.15 -11.62
C ARG A 245 -5.96 -5.40 -12.76
N LEU A 246 -5.85 -6.55 -13.42
CA LEU A 246 -6.78 -6.94 -14.47
C LEU A 246 -8.07 -7.50 -13.87
N PRO A 247 -9.22 -7.30 -14.52
CA PRO A 247 -10.46 -7.93 -14.10
C PRO A 247 -10.30 -9.45 -14.08
N ARG A 248 -10.62 -10.09 -12.95
CA ARG A 248 -10.66 -11.56 -12.87
C ARG A 248 -11.70 -12.09 -13.84
N GLU A 249 -11.30 -12.97 -14.75
CA GLU A 249 -12.24 -13.80 -15.49
C GLU A 249 -13.03 -14.67 -14.50
N LYS A 250 -14.30 -14.99 -14.81
CA LYS A 250 -15.23 -15.70 -13.90
C LYS A 250 -14.78 -17.12 -13.46
N ARG A 251 -13.58 -17.56 -13.85
CA ARG A 251 -12.93 -18.83 -13.47
C ARG A 251 -11.47 -18.62 -13.03
N ALA A 252 -11.19 -17.59 -12.23
CA ALA A 252 -9.91 -17.50 -11.56
C ALA A 252 -9.77 -18.66 -10.56
N PHE A 253 -8.59 -19.27 -10.52
CA PHE A 253 -8.19 -20.34 -9.59
C PHE A 253 -8.66 -20.01 -8.16
N ASP A 254 -9.44 -20.92 -7.58
CA ASP A 254 -9.95 -20.80 -6.22
C ASP A 254 -9.15 -21.80 -5.36
N PRO A 255 -8.10 -21.38 -4.66
CA PRO A 255 -7.26 -22.29 -3.88
C PRO A 255 -8.03 -23.02 -2.78
N LEU A 256 -9.25 -22.58 -2.43
CA LEU A 256 -10.13 -23.29 -1.48
C LEU A 256 -11.00 -24.36 -2.16
N LYS A 257 -11.25 -24.28 -3.47
CA LYS A 257 -12.03 -25.28 -4.23
C LYS A 257 -11.19 -26.22 -5.07
N ASP A 258 -10.03 -25.74 -5.55
CA ASP A 258 -9.19 -26.47 -6.49
C ASP A 258 -8.10 -27.31 -5.78
N VAL A 259 -7.99 -27.19 -4.46
CA VAL A 259 -7.24 -28.11 -3.58
C VAL A 259 -8.21 -29.16 -3.02
N GLU A 260 -8.85 -29.95 -3.90
CA GLU A 260 -9.39 -31.24 -3.46
C GLU A 260 -8.21 -32.18 -3.24
N CYS A 261 -7.80 -32.31 -1.97
CA CYS A 261 -6.75 -33.21 -1.52
C CYS A 261 -7.00 -34.64 -2.03
N SER A 262 -6.23 -35.06 -3.02
CA SER A 262 -5.93 -36.48 -3.22
C SER A 262 -5.02 -36.93 -2.06
N GLY A 263 -5.61 -37.25 -0.92
CA GLY A 263 -4.84 -37.69 0.25
C GLY A 263 -5.72 -37.86 1.47
N ASP A 264 -5.71 -39.08 2.01
CA ASP A 264 -6.36 -39.55 3.24
C ASP A 264 -6.58 -38.44 4.31
N PRO A 265 -7.84 -38.16 4.70
CA PRO A 265 -8.20 -37.09 5.65
C PRO A 265 -7.74 -37.35 7.09
N SER A 266 -6.99 -38.44 7.35
CA SER A 266 -6.52 -38.79 8.69
C SER A 266 -5.15 -38.22 9.10
N ASN A 267 -4.45 -37.49 8.21
CA ASN A 267 -3.01 -37.24 8.43
C ASN A 267 -2.52 -35.79 8.47
N TYR A 268 -3.39 -34.78 8.44
CA TYR A 268 -2.96 -33.40 8.73
C TYR A 268 -4.04 -32.62 9.49
N ASP A 269 -3.74 -32.26 10.73
CA ASP A 269 -4.37 -31.13 11.43
C ASP A 269 -3.88 -29.82 10.79
N VAL A 270 -4.34 -29.51 9.57
CA VAL A 270 -4.21 -28.15 9.02
C VAL A 270 -5.34 -27.33 9.63
N VAL A 271 -5.02 -26.58 10.68
CA VAL A 271 -5.84 -25.46 11.13
C VAL A 271 -5.74 -24.38 10.06
N VAL A 272 -6.70 -24.34 9.15
CA VAL A 272 -6.92 -23.18 8.28
C VAL A 272 -7.40 -22.05 9.19
N VAL A 273 -6.52 -21.09 9.47
CA VAL A 273 -6.87 -19.93 10.30
C VAL A 273 -7.82 -19.05 9.49
N ASN A 274 -9.11 -19.19 9.77
CA ASN A 274 -10.17 -18.33 9.27
C ASN A 274 -10.13 -16.99 10.04
N TRP A 275 -9.42 -16.01 9.49
CA TRP A 275 -9.37 -14.66 10.09
C TRP A 275 -10.70 -13.87 9.95
N GLY A 276 -11.77 -14.48 9.44
CA GLY A 276 -13.13 -13.94 9.43
C GLY A 276 -14.06 -14.42 10.55
N GLN A 277 -13.59 -15.25 11.49
CA GLN A 277 -14.43 -15.81 12.57
C GLN A 277 -14.04 -15.40 14.00
N VAL A 278 -13.11 -14.45 14.19
CA VAL A 278 -12.85 -13.87 15.53
C VAL A 278 -13.68 -12.60 15.72
N ALA A 279 -15.01 -12.75 15.63
CA ALA A 279 -15.97 -11.73 16.08
C ALA A 279 -17.33 -12.35 16.41
N GLU A 280 -17.34 -13.53 17.03
CA GLU A 280 -18.50 -14.02 17.77
C GLU A 280 -18.03 -14.73 19.04
N THR A 281 -17.78 -13.96 20.09
CA THR A 281 -18.27 -14.23 21.45
C THR A 281 -18.50 -12.91 22.17
#